data_AF-A0A496WFK2-F1
#
_entry.id   AF-A0A496WFK2-F1
#
_cell.length_a   1.000
_cell.length_b   1.000
_cell.length_c   1.000
_cell.angle_alpha   90.00
_cell.angle_beta   90.00
_cell.angle_gamma   90.00
#
_symmetry.space_group_name_H-M   'P 1'
#
loop_
_entity.id
_entity.type
_entity.pdbx_description
1 polymer ?
#
loop_
_entity_poly.entity_id
_entity_poly.type
_entity_poly.pdbx_seq_one_letter_code
_entity_poly.pdbx_strand_id
1 'polypeptide(L)'
;MTSNQTIAPFAAAVYTPDTGDRMALLKFVEKLKARNTRVGGVLQEALFNSEGQIVGLNAIDVATDRRIPITRAVKGGEECGLDVSALAETASIIDSAINDRLDLVVVEKFGELEQNGKGLIDQILQTIGEGIPLLISVPEAALPVWQERSGELGSVLPFSEEAFQQWWQSVDQA
;
A
#
# COMPACT_ATOMS: atom_id res chain seq x y z
N MET A 1 17.54 26.40 17.97
CA MET A 1 17.48 24.96 18.31
C MET A 1 16.48 24.33 17.37
N THR A 2 16.92 23.98 16.15
CA THR A 2 16.09 23.23 15.21
C THR A 2 16.06 21.80 15.71
N SER A 3 14.95 21.40 16.32
CA SER A 3 14.67 20.00 16.60
C SER A 3 14.78 19.25 15.28
N ASN A 4 15.82 18.43 15.13
CA ASN A 4 15.98 17.54 13.99
C ASN A 4 14.89 16.46 14.15
N GLN A 5 13.67 16.75 13.69
CA GLN A 5 12.62 15.75 13.65
C GLN A 5 13.04 14.75 12.57
N THR A 6 13.55 13.60 13.01
CA THR A 6 13.78 12.45 12.13
C THR A 6 12.42 12.10 11.52
N ILE A 7 12.30 12.30 10.21
CA ILE A 7 11.09 11.93 9.47
C ILE A 7 11.00 10.42 9.53
N ALA A 8 9.87 9.90 10.00
CA ALA A 8 9.67 8.47 10.01
C ALA A 8 9.76 7.93 8.59
N PRO A 9 10.48 6.81 8.37
CA PRO A 9 10.63 6.22 7.05
C PRO A 9 9.31 5.61 6.55
N PHE A 10 8.17 5.87 7.19
CA PHE A 10 6.89 5.38 6.71
C PHE A 10 5.78 6.42 6.82
N ALA A 11 4.81 6.30 5.91
CA ALA A 11 3.69 7.21 5.81
C ALA A 11 2.37 6.50 5.44
N ALA A 12 1.29 6.99 6.03
CA ALA A 12 -0.08 6.66 5.66
C ALA A 12 -0.64 7.70 4.68
N ALA A 13 -0.94 7.26 3.46
CA ALA A 13 -1.69 8.03 2.47
C ALA A 13 -3.19 7.88 2.74
N VAL A 14 -3.82 8.92 3.30
CA VAL A 14 -5.21 8.85 3.78
C VAL A 14 -6.20 9.29 2.72
N TYR A 15 -7.14 8.40 2.39
CA TYR A 15 -8.19 8.67 1.41
C TYR A 15 -9.59 8.56 2.02
N THR A 16 -10.53 9.28 1.41
CA THR A 16 -11.97 9.27 1.68
C THR A 16 -12.74 8.84 0.43
N PRO A 17 -14.03 8.46 0.52
CA PRO A 17 -14.85 8.20 -0.68
C PRO A 17 -14.76 9.31 -1.75
N ASP A 18 -14.60 10.56 -1.32
CA ASP A 18 -14.52 11.74 -2.19
C ASP A 18 -13.11 12.06 -2.72
N THR A 19 -12.10 11.25 -2.39
CA THR A 19 -10.76 11.39 -2.96
C THR A 19 -10.81 11.22 -4.47
N GLY A 20 -10.55 12.31 -5.19
CA GLY A 20 -10.71 12.38 -6.65
C GLY A 20 -9.72 11.51 -7.44
N ASP A 21 -8.41 11.63 -7.16
CA ASP A 21 -7.40 10.86 -7.89
C ASP A 21 -6.98 9.60 -7.13
N ARG A 22 -7.77 8.53 -7.31
CA ARG A 22 -7.43 7.21 -6.75
C ARG A 22 -6.20 6.58 -7.40
N MET A 23 -5.71 7.11 -8.52
CA MET A 23 -4.52 6.61 -9.20
C MET A 23 -3.23 7.29 -8.73
N ALA A 24 -3.29 8.20 -7.75
CA ALA A 24 -2.13 8.96 -7.30
C ALA A 24 -0.95 8.07 -6.87
N LEU A 25 -1.21 6.94 -6.19
CA LEU A 25 -0.17 5.99 -5.80
C LEU A 25 0.49 5.32 -7.01
N LEU A 26 -0.32 4.85 -7.96
CA LEU A 26 0.20 4.25 -9.20
C LEU A 26 1.08 5.24 -9.97
N LYS A 27 0.60 6.47 -10.19
CA LYS A 27 1.36 7.53 -10.88
C LYS A 27 2.67 7.85 -10.18
N PHE A 28 2.64 7.90 -8.84
CA PHE A 28 3.82 8.14 -8.03
C PHE A 28 4.86 7.02 -8.22
N VAL A 29 4.44 5.75 -8.13
CA VAL A 29 5.29 4.58 -8.38
C VAL A 29 5.90 4.60 -9.78
N GLU A 30 5.10 4.90 -10.81
CA GLU A 30 5.58 5.02 -12.19
C GLU A 30 6.66 6.10 -12.34
N LYS A 31 6.48 7.27 -11.69
CA LYS A 31 7.48 8.35 -11.72
C LYS A 31 8.78 7.97 -11.00
N LEU A 32 8.70 7.22 -9.91
CA LEU A 32 9.88 6.73 -9.19
C LEU A 32 10.65 5.69 -10.01
N LYS A 33 9.94 4.72 -10.60
CA LYS A 33 10.52 3.75 -11.55
C LYS A 33 11.24 4.45 -12.71
N ALA A 34 10.63 5.49 -13.29
CA ALA A 34 11.23 6.27 -14.37
C ALA A 34 12.52 7.01 -13.96
N ARG A 35 12.75 7.21 -12.65
CA ARG A 35 13.97 7.78 -12.08
C ARG A 35 14.97 6.70 -11.61
N ASN A 36 14.73 5.43 -11.91
CA ASN A 36 15.50 4.27 -11.47
C ASN A 36 15.49 4.02 -9.96
N THR A 37 14.52 4.57 -9.23
CA THR A 37 14.26 4.17 -7.84
C THR A 37 13.73 2.74 -7.83
N ARG A 38 14.30 1.88 -6.98
CA ARG A 38 13.87 0.50 -6.82
C ARG A 38 12.65 0.48 -5.91
N VAL A 39 11.47 0.43 -6.51
CA VAL A 39 10.19 0.38 -5.80
C VAL A 39 9.60 -1.02 -5.90
N GLY A 40 9.08 -1.55 -4.80
CA GLY A 40 8.33 -2.81 -4.76
C GLY A 40 7.10 -2.73 -3.88
N GLY A 41 6.46 -3.88 -3.67
CA GLY A 41 5.22 -3.99 -2.92
C GLY A 41 4.01 -4.24 -3.82
N VAL A 42 2.82 -3.90 -3.33
CA VAL A 42 1.55 -4.33 -3.91
C VAL A 42 0.60 -3.14 -4.04
N LEU A 43 0.12 -2.88 -5.26
CA LEU A 43 -1.01 -1.97 -5.51
C LEU A 43 -2.31 -2.75 -5.72
N GLN A 44 -3.47 -2.07 -5.78
CA GLN A 44 -4.75 -2.72 -6.07
C GLN A 44 -5.43 -2.12 -7.30
N GLU A 45 -6.13 -2.98 -8.04
CA GLU A 45 -6.95 -2.61 -9.20
C GLU A 45 -8.34 -3.22 -9.03
N ALA A 46 -9.36 -2.37 -9.00
CA ALA A 46 -10.75 -2.80 -8.98
C ALA A 46 -11.25 -3.10 -10.40
N LEU A 47 -11.94 -4.23 -10.55
CA LEU A 47 -12.61 -4.62 -11.78
C LEU A 47 -14.09 -4.25 -11.70
N PHE A 48 -14.59 -3.59 -12.73
CA PHE A 48 -15.97 -3.12 -12.80
C PHE A 48 -16.74 -3.87 -13.89
N ASN A 49 -18.02 -4.16 -13.62
CA ASN A 49 -18.93 -4.60 -14.68
C ASN A 49 -19.46 -3.39 -15.50
N SER A 50 -20.28 -3.69 -16.50
CA SER A 50 -20.92 -2.66 -17.34
C SER A 50 -21.86 -1.72 -16.57
N GLU A 51 -22.27 -2.07 -15.36
CA GLU A 51 -23.12 -1.28 -14.47
C GLU A 51 -22.31 -0.44 -13.47
N GLY A 52 -20.98 -0.49 -13.53
CA GLY A 52 -20.08 0.24 -12.63
C GLY A 52 -19.94 -0.38 -11.24
N GLN A 53 -20.38 -1.62 -11.04
CA GLN A 53 -20.22 -2.35 -9.78
C GLN A 53 -18.88 -3.08 -9.75
N ILE A 54 -18.22 -3.08 -8.60
CA ILE A 54 -16.99 -3.86 -8.39
C ILE A 54 -17.34 -5.35 -8.44
N VAL A 55 -16.74 -6.06 -9.40
CA VAL A 55 -16.89 -7.51 -9.59
C VAL A 55 -15.62 -8.28 -9.24
N GLY A 56 -14.56 -7.59 -8.86
CA GLY A 56 -13.34 -8.22 -8.43
C GLY A 56 -12.24 -7.22 -8.08
N LEU A 57 -11.19 -7.75 -7.47
CA LEU A 57 -9.99 -7.02 -7.13
C LEU A 57 -8.77 -7.80 -7.61
N ASN A 58 -7.80 -7.08 -8.14
CA ASN A 58 -6.46 -7.58 -8.42
C ASN A 58 -5.48 -6.91 -7.46
N ALA A 59 -4.52 -7.68 -6.97
CA ALA A 59 -3.25 -7.14 -6.50
C ALA A 59 -2.32 -6.97 -7.71
N ILE A 60 -1.55 -5.88 -7.75
CA ILE A 60 -0.54 -5.62 -8.75
C ILE A 60 0.82 -5.68 -8.07
N ASP A 61 1.66 -6.60 -8.50
CA ASP A 61 3.08 -6.61 -8.14
C ASP A 61 3.76 -5.38 -8.73
N VAL A 62 4.23 -4.48 -7.86
CA VAL A 62 4.88 -3.24 -8.27
C VAL A 62 6.16 -3.50 -9.06
N ALA A 63 6.91 -4.57 -8.81
CA ALA A 63 8.16 -4.81 -9.51
C ALA A 63 7.93 -5.30 -10.95
N THR A 64 6.90 -6.14 -11.16
CA THR A 64 6.70 -6.87 -12.42
C THR A 64 5.45 -6.46 -13.22
N ASP A 65 4.61 -5.58 -12.64
CA ASP A 65 3.29 -5.19 -13.16
C ASP A 65 2.32 -6.38 -13.36
N ARG A 66 2.63 -7.52 -12.73
CA ARG A 66 1.83 -8.74 -12.76
C ARG A 66 0.58 -8.58 -11.88
N ARG A 67 -0.57 -8.98 -12.42
CA ARG A 67 -1.87 -8.93 -11.74
C ARG A 67 -2.22 -10.28 -11.15
N ILE A 68 -2.51 -10.30 -9.85
CA ILE A 68 -2.91 -11.48 -9.09
C ILE A 68 -4.37 -11.28 -8.68
N PRO A 69 -5.31 -12.13 -9.11
CA PRO A 69 -6.70 -12.01 -8.70
C PRO A 69 -6.84 -12.35 -7.21
N ILE A 70 -7.27 -11.38 -6.39
CA ILE A 70 -7.48 -11.57 -4.95
C ILE A 70 -8.96 -11.77 -4.59
N THR A 71 -9.87 -11.24 -5.42
CA THR A 71 -11.32 -11.41 -5.24
C THR A 71 -12.01 -11.42 -6.61
N ARG A 72 -13.03 -12.26 -6.75
CA ARG A 72 -13.91 -12.35 -7.92
C ARG A 72 -15.34 -12.61 -7.48
N ALA A 73 -16.30 -11.92 -8.11
CA ALA A 73 -17.71 -12.26 -7.98
C ALA A 73 -17.96 -13.59 -8.70
N VAL A 74 -18.25 -14.64 -7.94
CA VAL A 74 -18.66 -15.94 -8.49
C VAL A 74 -20.12 -15.86 -8.94
N LYS A 75 -20.41 -16.27 -10.18
CA LYS A 75 -21.80 -16.46 -10.63
C LYS A 75 -22.36 -17.71 -9.96
N GLY A 76 -23.26 -17.55 -8.98
CA GLY A 76 -23.96 -18.69 -8.36
C GLY A 76 -24.10 -18.66 -6.84
N GLY A 77 -23.46 -17.72 -6.14
CA GLY A 77 -23.73 -17.49 -4.71
C GLY A 77 -23.02 -18.42 -3.72
N GLU A 78 -22.12 -19.27 -4.17
CA GLU A 78 -21.27 -20.07 -3.28
C GLU A 78 -19.88 -19.42 -3.21
N GLU A 79 -19.58 -18.89 -2.01
CA GLU A 79 -18.27 -18.48 -1.50
C GLU A 79 -17.42 -17.51 -2.36
N CYS A 80 -17.69 -16.20 -2.18
CA CYS A 80 -16.72 -15.13 -2.43
C CYS A 80 -15.63 -15.17 -1.33
N GLY A 81 -14.87 -16.27 -1.29
CA GLY A 81 -13.74 -16.43 -0.40
C GLY A 81 -12.54 -15.64 -0.93
N LEU A 82 -11.83 -15.00 -0.02
CA LEU A 82 -10.52 -14.44 -0.31
C LEU A 82 -9.58 -15.60 -0.67
N ASP A 83 -8.87 -15.51 -1.80
CA ASP A 83 -7.98 -16.58 -2.26
C ASP A 83 -6.73 -16.63 -1.37
N VAL A 84 -6.61 -17.67 -0.55
CA VAL A 84 -5.46 -17.89 0.36
C VAL A 84 -4.15 -17.96 -0.42
N SER A 85 -4.16 -18.49 -1.63
CA SER A 85 -2.98 -18.54 -2.49
C SER A 85 -2.59 -17.16 -2.95
N ALA A 86 -3.58 -16.32 -3.31
CA ALA A 86 -3.34 -14.94 -3.70
C ALA A 86 -2.79 -14.09 -2.54
N LEU A 87 -3.25 -14.33 -1.30
CA LEU A 87 -2.65 -13.70 -0.11
C LEU A 87 -1.20 -14.14 0.13
N ALA A 88 -0.91 -15.43 0.02
CA ALA A 88 0.44 -15.94 0.21
C ALA A 88 1.39 -15.36 -0.87
N GLU A 89 0.88 -15.23 -2.09
CA GLU A 89 1.62 -14.63 -3.20
C GLU A 89 1.87 -13.13 -2.99
N THR A 90 0.89 -12.36 -2.51
CA THR A 90 1.08 -10.94 -2.19
C THR A 90 2.00 -10.71 -1.00
N ALA A 91 1.95 -11.57 0.01
CA ALA A 91 2.89 -11.55 1.12
C ALA A 91 4.33 -11.79 0.63
N SER A 92 4.53 -12.79 -0.24
CA SER A 92 5.85 -13.10 -0.82
C SER A 92 6.43 -11.95 -1.65
N ILE A 93 5.60 -11.10 -2.26
CA ILE A 93 6.06 -9.90 -2.99
C ILE A 93 6.68 -8.91 -2.01
N ILE A 94 6.04 -8.66 -0.86
CA ILE A 94 6.58 -7.74 0.15
C ILE A 94 7.83 -8.36 0.81
N ASP A 95 7.82 -9.65 1.11
CA ASP A 95 8.99 -10.35 1.65
C ASP A 95 10.21 -10.23 0.72
N SER A 96 9.99 -10.35 -0.59
CA SER A 96 11.05 -10.17 -1.59
C SER A 96 11.56 -8.72 -1.60
N ALA A 97 10.65 -7.74 -1.52
CA ALA A 97 11.04 -6.33 -1.44
C ALA A 97 11.86 -6.00 -0.17
N ILE A 98 11.54 -6.66 0.94
CA ILE A 98 12.30 -6.54 2.20
C ILE A 98 13.69 -7.16 2.03
N ASN A 99 13.77 -8.40 1.54
CA ASN A 99 15.02 -9.15 1.35
C ASN A 99 15.99 -8.44 0.39
N ASP A 100 15.46 -7.86 -0.69
CA ASP A 100 16.23 -7.13 -1.69
C ASP A 100 16.59 -5.70 -1.24
N ARG A 101 16.10 -5.28 -0.06
CA ARG A 101 16.31 -3.95 0.54
C ARG A 101 16.01 -2.86 -0.49
N LEU A 102 14.80 -2.92 -1.05
CA LEU A 102 14.35 -1.93 -2.02
C LEU A 102 14.31 -0.53 -1.41
N ASP A 103 14.38 0.48 -2.26
CA ASP A 103 14.46 1.87 -1.81
C ASP A 103 13.11 2.32 -1.20
N LEU A 104 12.00 1.77 -1.71
CA LEU A 104 10.65 2.04 -1.23
C LEU A 104 9.74 0.81 -1.41
N VAL A 105 8.94 0.53 -0.39
CA VAL A 105 7.80 -0.39 -0.45
C VAL A 105 6.50 0.42 -0.49
N VAL A 106 5.59 0.06 -1.40
CA VAL A 106 4.25 0.65 -1.47
C VAL A 106 3.20 -0.44 -1.25
N VAL A 107 2.21 -0.16 -0.39
CA VAL A 107 1.13 -1.10 -0.09
C VAL A 107 -0.23 -0.42 -0.26
N GLU A 108 -1.04 -0.97 -1.16
CA GLU A 108 -2.47 -0.68 -1.29
C GLU A 108 -3.22 -1.96 -0.92
N LYS A 109 -3.89 -2.04 0.23
CA LYS A 109 -4.07 -1.01 1.25
C LYS A 109 -4.21 -1.61 2.64
N PHE A 110 -4.20 -0.76 3.67
CA PHE A 110 -4.62 -1.13 5.03
C PHE A 110 -6.14 -1.37 5.04
N GLY A 111 -6.55 -2.60 4.70
CA GLY A 111 -7.92 -3.04 4.54
C GLY A 111 -8.52 -3.59 5.81
N GLU A 112 -9.69 -4.21 5.68
CA GLU A 112 -10.39 -4.84 6.82
C GLU A 112 -9.59 -6.01 7.41
N LEU A 113 -8.90 -6.79 6.57
CA LEU A 113 -8.06 -7.89 7.04
C LEU A 113 -6.90 -7.38 7.91
N GLU A 114 -6.19 -6.37 7.42
CA GLU A 114 -5.05 -5.78 8.12
C GLU A 114 -5.47 -5.13 9.45
N GLN A 115 -6.63 -4.46 9.47
CA GLN A 115 -7.22 -3.93 10.71
C GLN A 115 -7.48 -5.02 11.75
N ASN A 116 -7.87 -6.22 11.32
CA ASN A 116 -8.13 -7.37 12.18
C ASN A 116 -6.90 -8.24 12.46
N GLY A 117 -5.69 -7.78 12.12
CA GLY A 117 -4.45 -8.52 12.37
C GLY A 117 -4.23 -9.69 11.41
N LYS A 118 -4.80 -9.62 10.20
CA LYS A 118 -4.67 -10.61 9.12
C LYS A 118 -4.11 -9.94 7.85
N GLY A 119 -4.06 -10.70 6.75
CA GLY A 119 -3.63 -10.16 5.46
C GLY A 119 -2.14 -9.82 5.49
N LEU A 120 -1.78 -8.60 5.08
CA LEU A 120 -0.39 -8.17 4.90
C LEU A 120 0.22 -7.45 6.11
N ILE A 121 -0.47 -7.42 7.25
CA ILE A 121 -0.07 -6.60 8.40
C ILE A 121 1.31 -6.97 8.96
N ASP A 122 1.66 -8.26 8.96
CA ASP A 122 2.96 -8.71 9.47
C ASP A 122 4.09 -8.20 8.57
N GLN A 123 3.94 -8.30 7.25
CA GLN A 123 4.90 -7.77 6.28
C GLN A 123 5.00 -6.24 6.33
N ILE A 124 3.88 -5.56 6.53
CA ILE A 124 3.84 -4.10 6.69
C ILE A 124 4.68 -3.67 7.90
N LEU A 125 4.46 -4.30 9.07
CA LEU A 125 5.19 -3.98 10.29
C LEU A 125 6.65 -4.42 10.22
N GLN A 126 6.94 -5.54 9.55
CA GLN A 126 8.32 -5.99 9.30
C GLN A 126 9.08 -4.99 8.42
N THR A 127 8.45 -4.46 7.36
CA THR A 127 9.05 -3.42 6.51
C THR A 127 9.49 -2.21 7.34
N ILE A 128 8.63 -1.76 8.26
CA ILE A 128 8.93 -0.68 9.20
C ILE A 128 10.09 -1.08 10.14
N GLY A 129 10.05 -2.29 10.70
CA GLY A 129 11.07 -2.80 11.63
C GLY A 129 12.46 -2.93 11.00
N GLU A 130 12.53 -3.26 9.70
CA GLU A 130 13.77 -3.32 8.91
C GLU A 130 14.27 -1.93 8.47
N GLY A 131 13.52 -0.86 8.78
CA GLY A 131 13.84 0.51 8.42
C GLY A 131 13.73 0.80 6.92
N ILE A 132 13.00 -0.02 6.17
CA ILE A 132 12.78 0.17 4.74
C ILE A 132 11.65 1.19 4.56
N PRO A 133 11.81 2.21 3.70
CA PRO A 133 10.77 3.17 3.50
C PRO A 133 9.44 2.56 3.05
N LEU A 134 8.33 2.98 3.64
CA LEU A 134 6.99 2.43 3.38
C LEU A 134 5.95 3.53 3.12
N LEU A 135 5.23 3.44 2.01
CA LEU A 135 4.02 4.22 1.78
C LEU A 135 2.80 3.29 1.70
N ILE A 136 1.86 3.44 2.62
CA ILE A 136 0.65 2.62 2.67
C ILE A 136 -0.60 3.46 2.50
N SER A 137 -1.57 3.03 1.70
CA SER A 137 -2.87 3.69 1.66
C SER A 137 -3.78 3.23 2.79
N VAL A 138 -4.46 4.20 3.40
CA VAL A 138 -5.31 4.00 4.57
C VAL A 138 -6.64 4.69 4.34
N PRO A 139 -7.79 3.99 4.41
CA PRO A 139 -9.09 4.65 4.50
C PRO A 139 -9.12 5.55 5.73
N GLU A 140 -9.67 6.76 5.64
CA GLU A 140 -9.79 7.67 6.79
C GLU A 140 -10.44 7.01 8.01
N ALA A 141 -11.49 6.20 7.81
CA ALA A 141 -12.16 5.46 8.89
C ALA A 141 -11.25 4.43 9.60
N ALA A 142 -10.19 3.96 8.94
CA ALA A 142 -9.21 3.02 9.48
C ALA A 142 -7.96 3.70 10.04
N LEU A 143 -7.83 5.03 9.90
CA LEU A 143 -6.67 5.79 10.37
C LEU A 143 -6.41 5.62 11.89
N PRO A 144 -7.41 5.66 12.78
CA PRO A 144 -7.17 5.44 14.20
C PRO A 144 -6.56 4.06 14.51
N VAL A 145 -7.03 3.02 13.83
CA VAL A 145 -6.51 1.64 13.97
C VAL A 145 -5.08 1.55 13.45
N TRP A 146 -4.79 2.21 12.32
CA TRP A 146 -3.44 2.30 11.79
C TRP A 146 -2.48 3.00 12.76
N GLN A 147 -2.91 4.13 13.32
CA GLN A 147 -2.13 4.91 14.27
C GLN A 147 -1.80 4.12 15.54
N GLU A 148 -2.78 3.41 16.11
CA GLU A 148 -2.57 2.52 17.24
C GLU A 148 -1.53 1.43 16.90
N ARG A 149 -1.66 0.77 15.75
CA ARG A 149 -0.75 -0.32 15.35
C ARG A 149 0.66 0.15 15.01
N SER A 150 0.80 1.33 14.42
CA SER A 150 2.09 1.92 14.05
C SER A 150 2.76 2.72 15.18
N GLY A 151 2.10 2.82 16.35
CA GLY A 151 2.59 3.57 17.50
C GLY A 151 2.63 5.09 17.26
N GLU A 152 1.81 5.60 16.34
CA GLU A 152 1.74 7.02 15.95
C GLU A 152 3.06 7.62 15.44
N LEU A 153 4.01 6.76 15.03
CA LEU A 153 5.33 7.20 14.58
C LEU A 153 5.35 7.67 13.12
N GLY A 154 4.41 7.18 12.30
CA GLY A 154 4.38 7.44 10.86
C GLY A 154 3.85 8.81 10.48
N SER A 155 4.28 9.31 9.33
CA SER A 155 3.67 10.51 8.74
C SER A 155 2.24 10.22 8.25
N VAL A 156 1.33 11.18 8.38
CA VAL A 156 -0.01 11.12 7.79
C VAL A 156 -0.07 12.11 6.64
N LEU A 157 -0.34 11.60 5.44
CA LEU A 157 -0.30 12.37 4.20
C LEU A 157 -1.70 12.46 3.57
N PRO A 158 -2.04 13.61 2.97
CA PRO A 158 -3.12 13.67 1.99
C PRO A 158 -2.89 12.64 0.87
N PHE A 159 -3.95 12.02 0.37
CA PHE A 159 -3.85 11.13 -0.79
C PHE A 159 -3.68 11.92 -2.09
N SER A 160 -2.49 12.48 -2.30
CA SER A 160 -2.12 13.17 -3.53
C SER A 160 -0.68 12.89 -3.91
N GLU A 161 -0.41 12.93 -5.21
CA GLU A 161 0.94 12.67 -5.72
C GLU A 161 1.96 13.69 -5.22
N GLU A 162 1.55 14.95 -5.06
CA GLU A 162 2.42 16.01 -4.54
C GLU A 162 2.87 15.73 -3.11
N ALA A 163 1.96 15.27 -2.25
CA ALA A 163 2.26 14.91 -0.87
C ALA A 163 3.22 13.70 -0.81
N PHE A 164 3.01 12.70 -1.68
CA PHE A 164 3.90 11.53 -1.76
C PHE A 164 5.31 11.91 -2.21
N GLN A 165 5.43 12.77 -3.22
CA GLN A 165 6.73 13.29 -3.69
C GLN A 165 7.46 14.08 -2.61
N GLN A 166 6.77 14.96 -1.89
CA GLN A 166 7.37 15.78 -0.83
C GLN A 166 7.88 14.92 0.33
N TRP A 167 7.08 13.94 0.76
CA TRP A 167 7.50 12.99 1.78
C TRP A 167 8.71 12.19 1.32
N TRP A 168 8.66 11.62 0.11
CA TRP A 168 9.75 10.80 -0.41
C TRP A 168 11.08 11.57 -0.52
N GLN A 169 11.05 12.80 -1.03
CA GLN A 169 12.24 13.66 -1.08
C GLN A 169 12.84 13.94 0.30
N SER A 170 12.00 13.97 1.33
CA SER A 170 12.45 14.23 2.70
C SER A 170 13.04 12.98 3.36
N VAL A 171 12.57 11.79 2.97
CA VAL A 171 13.11 10.50 3.43
C VAL A 171 14.40 10.12 2.68
N ASP A 172 14.46 10.35 1.37
CA ASP A 172 15.62 10.05 0.52
C ASP A 172 16.87 10.90 0.86
N GLN A 173 16.67 12.04 1.56
CA GLN A 173 17.75 12.92 2.02
C GLN A 173 18.14 12.73 3.49
N ALA A 174 17.49 11.82 4.23
CA ALA A 174 17.72 11.58 5.65
C ALA A 174 18.80 10.52 5.90
#